data_AF-A2C024-F1
#
_entry.id   AF-A2C024-F1
#
_cell.length_a   1.000
_cell.length_b   1.000
_cell.length_c   1.000
_cell.angle_alpha   90.00
_cell.angle_beta   90.00
_cell.angle_gamma   90.00
#
_symmetry.space_group_name_H-M   'P 1'
#
loop_
_entity.id
_entity.type
_entity.pdbx_description
1 polymer ?
#
loop_
_entity_poly.entity_id
_entity_poly.type
_entity_poly.pdbx_seq_one_letter_code
_entity_poly.pdbx_strand_id
1 'polypeptide(L)'
;MNKQIIQWYPGHIAKAEKQLKENLRKVDLVFEVRDARIPLATSHPYLQKWLKGKKQILVLNRKDMINIDAYQAWDKKLRSEGKVPWWCDAKAGTGVLQIKNAAIRAGQELNQRRLDRGMKNRAIRVLTLGFPNVGKSALINRLVKKKVVSSSRKPGVTRSLRWVRLGQDLDLLDAPGVLPPRFEDQNAALKLAICDDIGQAAYDTEQVAISFMKLLETLENIQEAGIKSMCLQNRYGIFVNETIKDKYSWLLSAAERHTSGDTQRMSQRLLDDFRKNLLGNISLELP
;
A
#
# COMPACT_ATOMS: atom_id res chain seq x y z
N MET A 1 2.05 -27.16 -15.77
CA MET A 1 1.14 -25.99 -15.70
C MET A 1 1.60 -25.10 -14.57
N ASN A 2 2.06 -23.87 -14.84
CA ASN A 2 2.46 -22.94 -13.78
C ASN A 2 1.23 -22.59 -12.93
N LYS A 3 1.17 -23.12 -11.71
CA LYS A 3 0.14 -22.78 -10.72
C LYS A 3 0.32 -21.30 -10.37
N GLN A 4 -0.72 -20.48 -10.56
CA GLN A 4 -0.68 -19.07 -10.17
C GLN A 4 -0.45 -18.97 -8.66
N ILE A 5 0.52 -18.13 -8.26
CA ILE A 5 0.90 -17.93 -6.85
C ILE A 5 -0.22 -17.22 -6.08
N ILE A 6 -0.94 -16.32 -6.77
CA ILE A 6 -2.05 -15.54 -6.19
C ILE A 6 -3.38 -15.95 -6.82
N GLN A 7 -4.37 -16.24 -5.98
CA GLN A 7 -5.73 -16.59 -6.35
C GLN A 7 -6.72 -15.50 -5.93
N TRP A 8 -7.47 -14.97 -6.89
CA TRP A 8 -8.41 -13.87 -6.67
C TRP A 8 -9.84 -14.36 -6.41
N TYR A 9 -10.65 -13.48 -5.80
CA TYR A 9 -12.06 -13.73 -5.49
C TYR A 9 -12.98 -12.75 -6.25
N PRO A 10 -13.35 -13.03 -7.52
CA PRO A 10 -13.97 -12.06 -8.42
C PRO A 10 -15.29 -11.46 -7.92
N GLY A 11 -16.13 -12.25 -7.25
CA GLY A 11 -17.43 -11.79 -6.75
C GLY A 11 -17.32 -10.66 -5.71
N HIS A 12 -16.39 -10.78 -4.76
CA HIS A 12 -16.14 -9.73 -3.76
C HIS A 12 -15.56 -8.47 -4.41
N ILE A 13 -14.69 -8.66 -5.40
CA ILE A 13 -14.02 -7.57 -6.10
C ILE A 13 -15.02 -6.75 -6.93
N ALA A 14 -15.88 -7.41 -7.71
CA ALA A 14 -16.91 -6.75 -8.51
C ALA A 14 -17.90 -5.95 -7.65
N LYS A 15 -18.27 -6.48 -6.48
CA LYS A 15 -19.13 -5.77 -5.52
C LYS A 15 -18.46 -4.50 -4.99
N ALA A 16 -17.18 -4.58 -4.60
CA ALA A 16 -16.41 -3.43 -4.12
C ALA A 16 -16.24 -2.37 -5.22
N GLU A 17 -15.96 -2.78 -6.46
CA GLU A 17 -15.85 -1.86 -7.60
C GLU A 17 -17.17 -1.13 -7.89
N LYS A 18 -18.31 -1.84 -7.87
CA LYS A 18 -19.63 -1.23 -8.06
C LYS A 18 -19.91 -0.19 -6.98
N GLN A 19 -19.71 -0.54 -5.70
CA GLN A 19 -19.87 0.39 -4.59
C GLN A 19 -18.95 1.60 -4.72
N LEU A 20 -17.70 1.40 -5.14
CA LEU A 20 -16.77 2.50 -5.37
C LEU A 20 -17.30 3.49 -6.42
N LYS A 21 -17.76 3.01 -7.58
CA LYS A 21 -18.30 3.86 -8.66
C LYS A 21 -19.49 4.71 -8.21
N GLU A 22 -20.36 4.14 -7.37
CA GLU A 22 -21.50 4.86 -6.79
C GLU A 22 -21.05 5.99 -5.85
N ASN A 23 -19.98 5.77 -5.07
CA ASN A 23 -19.45 6.77 -4.15
C ASN A 23 -18.61 7.85 -4.82
N LEU A 24 -17.91 7.52 -5.91
CA LEU A 24 -17.16 8.49 -6.70
C LEU A 24 -18.05 9.64 -7.18
N ARG A 25 -19.33 9.37 -7.48
CA ARG A 25 -20.30 10.41 -7.86
C ARG A 25 -20.61 11.40 -6.72
N LYS A 26 -20.40 11.00 -5.46
CA LYS A 26 -20.75 11.77 -4.25
C LYS A 26 -19.60 12.62 -3.72
N VAL A 27 -18.40 12.48 -4.28
CA VAL A 27 -17.17 13.14 -3.79
C VAL A 27 -16.61 14.14 -4.79
N ASP A 28 -15.91 15.14 -4.26
CA ASP A 28 -15.31 16.25 -4.98
C ASP A 28 -13.80 16.03 -5.24
N LEU A 29 -13.13 15.34 -4.31
CA LEU A 29 -11.69 15.08 -4.29
C LEU A 29 -11.43 13.61 -3.98
N VAL A 30 -10.33 13.05 -4.50
CA VAL A 30 -9.90 11.68 -4.17
C VAL A 30 -8.47 11.68 -3.65
N PHE A 31 -8.26 11.02 -2.51
CA PHE A 31 -6.94 10.58 -2.07
C PHE A 31 -6.67 9.20 -2.66
N GLU A 32 -5.70 9.11 -3.58
CA GLU A 32 -5.16 7.81 -3.99
C GLU A 32 -4.02 7.45 -3.03
N VAL A 33 -4.23 6.47 -2.17
CA VAL A 33 -3.24 6.00 -1.21
C VAL A 33 -2.54 4.76 -1.75
N ARG A 34 -1.22 4.83 -1.83
CA ARG A 34 -0.31 3.77 -2.30
C ARG A 34 0.70 3.40 -1.20
N ASP A 35 1.25 2.20 -1.28
CA ASP A 35 2.37 1.78 -0.42
C ASP A 35 3.69 2.22 -1.08
N ALA A 36 4.51 2.98 -0.34
CA ALA A 36 5.77 3.53 -0.81
C ALA A 36 6.79 2.46 -1.23
N ARG A 37 6.69 1.24 -0.70
CA ARG A 37 7.58 0.13 -1.06
C ARG A 37 7.28 -0.46 -2.43
N ILE A 38 6.03 -0.29 -2.90
CA ILE A 38 5.51 -0.84 -4.16
C ILE A 38 4.55 0.15 -4.88
N PRO A 39 5.02 1.34 -5.30
CA PRO A 39 4.16 2.42 -5.80
C PRO A 39 3.42 2.12 -7.11
N LEU A 40 3.89 1.18 -7.93
CA LEU A 40 3.24 0.78 -9.18
C LEU A 40 2.27 -0.36 -8.94
N ALA A 41 2.65 -1.39 -8.18
CA ALA A 41 1.77 -2.51 -7.87
C ALA A 41 0.50 -2.07 -7.11
N THR A 42 0.59 -1.00 -6.32
CA THR A 42 -0.55 -0.39 -5.61
C THR A 42 -1.26 0.72 -6.41
N SER A 43 -0.93 0.89 -7.69
CA SER A 43 -1.66 1.75 -8.63
C SER A 43 -2.86 1.00 -9.21
N HIS A 44 -4.07 1.50 -9.00
CA HIS A 44 -5.25 0.83 -9.55
C HIS A 44 -5.38 1.11 -11.07
N PRO A 45 -5.41 0.09 -11.96
CA PRO A 45 -5.30 0.28 -13.41
C PRO A 45 -6.44 1.11 -14.01
N TYR A 46 -7.67 0.98 -13.48
CA TYR A 46 -8.83 1.74 -13.97
C TYR A 46 -9.04 3.10 -13.30
N LEU A 47 -8.15 3.49 -12.37
CA LEU A 47 -8.38 4.68 -11.56
C LEU A 47 -8.49 5.96 -12.39
N GLN A 48 -7.59 6.16 -13.34
CA GLN A 48 -7.60 7.37 -14.19
C GLN A 48 -8.91 7.51 -14.98
N LYS A 49 -9.48 6.39 -15.43
CA LYS A 49 -10.82 6.38 -16.09
C LYS A 49 -11.92 6.82 -15.14
N TRP A 50 -11.83 6.43 -13.87
CA TRP A 50 -12.82 6.78 -12.84
C TRP A 50 -12.69 8.21 -12.32
N LEU A 51 -11.48 8.76 -12.34
CA LEU A 51 -11.17 10.11 -11.83
C LEU A 51 -11.35 11.21 -12.87
N LYS A 52 -11.78 10.91 -14.10
CA LYS A 52 -11.97 11.93 -15.16
C LYS A 52 -12.81 13.11 -14.65
N GLY A 53 -12.20 14.29 -14.60
CA GLY A 53 -12.83 15.54 -14.13
C GLY A 53 -12.82 15.76 -12.60
N LYS A 54 -12.21 14.87 -11.82
CA LYS A 54 -12.04 15.01 -10.37
C LYS A 54 -10.62 15.39 -10.00
N LYS A 55 -10.47 16.19 -8.95
CA LYS A 55 -9.14 16.48 -8.38
C LYS A 55 -8.63 15.21 -7.67
N GLN A 56 -7.34 14.93 -7.83
CA GLN A 56 -6.66 13.79 -7.24
C GLN A 56 -5.48 14.28 -6.42
N ILE A 57 -5.32 13.73 -5.21
CA ILE A 57 -4.11 13.86 -4.40
C ILE A 57 -3.51 12.48 -4.26
N LEU A 58 -2.32 12.29 -4.84
CA LEU A 58 -1.56 11.06 -4.75
C LEU A 58 -0.80 11.03 -3.43
N VAL A 59 -1.05 10.02 -2.60
CA VAL A 59 -0.46 9.82 -1.28
C VAL A 59 0.38 8.54 -1.29
N LEU A 60 1.67 8.68 -1.00
CA LEU A 60 2.62 7.56 -0.85
C LEU A 60 2.84 7.35 0.65
N ASN A 61 2.15 6.34 1.20
CA ASN A 61 2.21 6.02 2.63
C ASN A 61 3.31 5.00 2.93
N ARG A 62 3.69 4.87 4.22
CA ARG A 62 4.79 4.03 4.70
C ARG A 62 6.16 4.52 4.22
N LYS A 63 6.32 5.85 4.10
CA LYS A 63 7.60 6.49 3.75
C LYS A 63 8.75 6.02 4.68
N ASP A 64 8.44 5.75 5.93
CA ASP A 64 9.35 5.23 6.95
C ASP A 64 9.91 3.83 6.66
N MET A 65 9.37 3.11 5.66
CA MET A 65 9.80 1.75 5.30
C MET A 65 10.67 1.68 4.04
N ILE A 66 10.96 2.80 3.38
CA ILE A 66 11.87 2.86 2.22
C ILE A 66 13.12 3.69 2.55
N ASN A 67 14.22 3.46 1.83
CA ASN A 67 15.43 4.25 2.01
C ASN A 67 15.32 5.61 1.29
N ILE A 68 16.30 6.48 1.53
CA ILE A 68 16.32 7.83 0.94
C ILE A 68 16.47 7.80 -0.58
N ASP A 69 17.24 6.84 -1.10
CA ASP A 69 17.52 6.72 -2.53
C ASP A 69 16.26 6.31 -3.31
N ALA A 70 15.51 5.31 -2.84
CA ALA A 70 14.20 4.95 -3.39
C ALA A 70 13.25 6.14 -3.39
N TYR A 71 13.17 6.86 -2.27
CA TYR A 71 12.31 8.02 -2.13
C TYR A 71 12.64 9.09 -3.17
N GLN A 72 13.92 9.43 -3.33
CA GLN A 72 14.36 10.44 -4.29
C GLN A 72 14.10 10.01 -5.73
N ALA A 73 14.40 8.74 -6.06
CA ALA A 73 14.19 8.19 -7.39
C ALA A 73 12.70 8.21 -7.77
N TRP A 74 11.82 7.74 -6.86
CA TRP A 74 10.38 7.75 -7.09
C TRP A 74 9.77 9.15 -7.13
N ASP A 75 10.19 10.06 -6.23
CA ASP A 75 9.69 11.43 -6.24
C ASP A 75 10.04 12.14 -7.55
N LYS A 76 11.29 11.98 -8.04
CA LYS A 76 11.73 12.49 -9.34
C LYS A 76 10.91 11.89 -10.49
N LYS A 77 10.77 10.56 -10.53
CA LYS A 77 10.00 9.86 -11.57
C LYS A 77 8.55 10.33 -11.63
N LEU A 78 7.83 10.32 -10.51
CA LEU A 78 6.43 10.71 -10.45
C LEU A 78 6.22 12.18 -10.84
N ARG A 79 7.11 13.08 -10.44
CA ARG A 79 7.07 14.49 -10.86
C ARG A 79 7.34 14.66 -12.35
N SER A 80 8.27 13.91 -12.91
CA SER A 80 8.53 13.93 -14.36
C SER A 80 7.33 13.46 -15.19
N GLU A 81 6.46 12.64 -14.61
CA GLU A 81 5.18 12.21 -15.19
C GLU A 81 4.02 13.20 -14.91
N GLY A 82 4.32 14.39 -14.37
CA GLY A 82 3.33 15.41 -14.06
C GLY A 82 2.48 15.14 -12.81
N LYS A 83 2.86 14.16 -11.97
CA LYS A 83 2.17 13.86 -10.71
C LYS A 83 2.77 14.68 -9.56
N VAL A 84 1.96 14.93 -8.54
CA VAL A 84 2.41 15.57 -7.29
C VAL A 84 2.25 14.57 -6.14
N PRO A 85 3.28 13.77 -5.82
CA PRO A 85 3.21 12.82 -4.72
C PRO A 85 3.32 13.53 -3.37
N TRP A 86 2.46 13.13 -2.44
CA TRP A 86 2.53 13.52 -1.04
C TRP A 86 2.94 12.32 -0.19
N TRP A 87 4.15 12.37 0.35
CA TRP A 87 4.73 11.26 1.10
C TRP A 87 4.39 11.36 2.58
N CYS A 88 3.97 10.26 3.20
CA CYS A 88 3.64 10.23 4.62
C CYS A 88 3.99 8.91 5.30
N ASP A 89 4.04 8.97 6.63
CA ASP A 89 3.76 7.83 7.49
C ASP A 89 2.46 8.12 8.23
N ALA A 90 1.37 7.46 7.82
CA ALA A 90 0.07 7.60 8.46
C ALA A 90 0.04 7.09 9.91
N LYS A 91 0.94 6.17 10.27
CA LYS A 91 1.06 5.63 11.62
C LYS A 91 1.73 6.64 12.55
N ALA A 92 2.89 7.21 12.22
CA ALA A 92 3.55 8.23 13.04
C ALA A 92 3.03 9.66 12.83
N GLY A 93 2.37 9.93 11.70
CA GLY A 93 1.78 11.23 11.35
C GLY A 93 2.68 12.16 10.54
N THR A 94 3.92 11.76 10.27
CA THR A 94 4.85 12.49 9.41
C THR A 94 4.23 12.69 8.02
N GLY A 95 4.25 13.93 7.50
CA GLY A 95 3.71 14.26 6.16
C GLY A 95 2.19 14.43 6.09
N VAL A 96 1.43 14.05 7.13
CA VAL A 96 -0.05 14.08 7.08
C VAL A 96 -0.61 15.51 7.10
N LEU A 97 0.07 16.46 7.74
CA LEU A 97 -0.33 17.87 7.75
C LEU A 97 -0.26 18.48 6.34
N GLN A 98 0.77 18.13 5.58
CA GLN A 98 0.96 18.59 4.21
C GLN A 98 -0.17 18.08 3.30
N ILE A 99 -0.57 16.81 3.47
CA ILE A 99 -1.73 16.22 2.77
C ILE A 99 -3.02 16.98 3.13
N LYS A 100 -3.25 17.27 4.42
CA LYS A 100 -4.41 18.06 4.87
C LYS A 100 -4.44 19.43 4.19
N ASN A 101 -3.32 20.14 4.19
CA ASN A 101 -3.22 21.48 3.60
C ASN A 101 -3.41 21.44 2.07
N ALA A 102 -2.90 20.42 1.39
CA ALA A 102 -3.16 20.19 -0.02
C ALA A 102 -4.65 19.99 -0.32
N ALA A 103 -5.34 19.21 0.51
CA ALA A 103 -6.77 18.97 0.38
C ALA A 103 -7.61 20.23 0.64
N ILE A 104 -7.25 21.04 1.64
CA ILE A 104 -7.91 22.33 1.91
C ILE A 104 -7.74 23.28 0.73
N ARG A 105 -6.52 23.43 0.19
CA ARG A 105 -6.26 24.28 -0.99
C ARG A 105 -7.06 23.83 -2.21
N ALA A 106 -7.02 22.54 -2.54
CA ALA A 106 -7.83 21.98 -3.62
C ALA A 106 -9.34 22.20 -3.37
N GLY A 107 -9.76 22.14 -2.12
CA GLY A 107 -11.11 22.42 -1.68
C GLY A 107 -11.55 23.87 -1.89
N GLN A 108 -10.68 24.82 -1.57
CA GLN A 108 -10.91 26.25 -1.79
C GLN A 108 -11.05 26.56 -3.29
N GLU A 109 -10.19 26.00 -4.14
CA GLU A 109 -10.32 26.13 -5.61
C GLU A 109 -11.67 25.62 -6.13
N LEU A 110 -12.14 24.48 -5.60
CA LEU A 110 -13.42 23.89 -5.99
C LEU A 110 -14.61 24.73 -5.51
N ASN A 111 -14.52 25.31 -4.31
CA ASN A 111 -15.53 26.20 -3.76
C ASN A 111 -15.56 27.54 -4.48
N GLN A 112 -14.42 28.10 -4.88
CA GLN A 112 -14.38 29.31 -5.69
C GLN A 112 -15.15 29.12 -7.01
N ARG A 113 -14.90 28.02 -7.72
CA ARG A 113 -15.64 27.67 -8.94
C ARG A 113 -17.15 27.47 -8.72
N ARG A 114 -17.58 27.13 -7.50
CA ARG A 114 -19.00 27.04 -7.13
C ARG A 114 -19.58 28.43 -6.96
N LEU A 115 -18.88 29.31 -6.25
CA LEU A 115 -19.27 30.72 -6.07
C LEU A 115 -19.38 31.45 -7.40
N ASP A 116 -18.42 31.24 -8.31
CA ASP A 116 -18.44 31.82 -9.67
C ASP A 116 -19.68 31.38 -10.48
N ARG A 117 -20.34 30.28 -10.06
CA ARG A 117 -21.59 29.76 -10.64
C ARG A 117 -22.83 30.07 -9.79
N GLY A 118 -22.72 30.95 -8.79
CA GLY A 118 -23.81 31.32 -7.88
C GLY A 118 -24.19 30.25 -6.85
N MET A 119 -23.37 29.21 -6.66
CA MET A 119 -23.62 28.15 -5.68
C MET A 119 -22.98 28.47 -4.33
N LYS A 120 -23.60 28.03 -3.22
CA LYS A 120 -23.06 28.19 -1.86
C LYS A 120 -21.83 27.31 -1.61
N ASN A 121 -20.95 27.80 -0.74
CA ASN A 121 -19.85 27.00 -0.19
C ASN A 121 -20.37 25.81 0.64
N ARG A 122 -19.61 24.72 0.59
CA ARG A 122 -19.83 23.54 1.45
C ARG A 122 -18.52 22.83 1.75
N ALA A 123 -18.54 21.98 2.77
CA ALA A 123 -17.46 21.05 3.05
C ALA A 123 -17.16 20.17 1.82
N ILE A 124 -15.87 19.97 1.56
CA ILE A 124 -15.36 19.23 0.42
C ILE A 124 -15.36 17.76 0.78
N ARG A 125 -16.04 16.98 -0.05
CA ARG A 125 -16.17 15.54 0.15
C ARG A 125 -14.99 14.83 -0.47
N VAL A 126 -14.20 14.13 0.35
CA VAL A 126 -12.98 13.44 -0.05
C VAL A 126 -13.18 11.94 0.08
N LEU A 127 -12.92 11.19 -1.00
CA LEU A 127 -12.85 9.73 -0.94
C LEU A 127 -11.41 9.27 -0.76
N THR A 128 -11.17 8.35 0.19
CA THR A 128 -9.86 7.69 0.32
C THR A 128 -9.89 6.34 -0.40
N LEU A 129 -9.09 6.21 -1.46
CA LEU A 129 -9.06 5.06 -2.36
C LEU A 129 -7.67 4.40 -2.36
N GLY A 130 -7.63 3.09 -2.52
CA GLY A 130 -6.39 2.32 -2.66
C GLY A 130 -6.63 0.83 -2.40
N PHE A 131 -5.58 0.03 -2.58
CA PHE A 131 -5.60 -1.40 -2.28
C PHE A 131 -5.90 -1.65 -0.78
N PRO A 132 -6.31 -2.87 -0.39
CA PRO A 132 -6.38 -3.26 1.02
C PRO A 132 -5.08 -2.92 1.76
N ASN A 133 -5.19 -2.64 3.06
CA ASN A 133 -4.06 -2.45 3.99
C ASN A 133 -3.02 -1.34 3.71
N VAL A 134 -3.00 -0.67 2.55
CA VAL A 134 -2.05 0.44 2.24
C VAL A 134 -2.03 1.61 3.24
N GLY A 135 -3.00 1.67 4.15
CA GLY A 135 -3.04 2.62 5.27
C GLY A 135 -4.13 3.68 5.21
N LYS A 136 -5.16 3.48 4.39
CA LYS A 136 -6.32 4.40 4.23
C LYS A 136 -6.94 4.83 5.58
N SER A 137 -7.37 3.88 6.40
CA SER A 137 -8.01 4.16 7.69
C SER A 137 -7.03 4.76 8.71
N ALA A 138 -5.74 4.42 8.64
CA ALA A 138 -4.71 5.06 9.47
C ALA A 138 -4.54 6.54 9.09
N LEU A 139 -4.52 6.85 7.79
CA LEU A 139 -4.46 8.21 7.29
C LEU A 139 -5.67 9.03 7.75
N ILE A 140 -6.88 8.48 7.65
CA ILE A 140 -8.12 9.14 8.13
C ILE A 140 -8.05 9.42 9.63
N ASN A 141 -7.72 8.41 10.45
CA ASN A 141 -7.59 8.58 11.90
C ASN A 141 -6.57 9.67 12.25
N ARG A 142 -5.45 9.71 11.53
CA ARG A 142 -4.38 10.67 11.76
C ARG A 142 -4.75 12.09 11.31
N LEU A 143 -5.45 12.24 10.19
CA LEU A 143 -6.02 13.52 9.74
C LEU A 143 -7.00 14.09 10.76
N VAL A 144 -7.84 13.23 11.36
CA VAL A 144 -8.88 13.59 12.33
C VAL A 144 -8.35 13.66 13.77
N LYS A 145 -7.09 13.25 13.99
CA LYS A 145 -6.42 13.19 15.31
C LYS A 145 -7.19 12.35 16.35
N LYS A 146 -8.02 11.41 15.90
CA LYS A 146 -8.85 10.52 16.74
C LYS A 146 -9.02 9.17 16.07
N LYS A 147 -9.17 8.11 16.86
CA LYS A 147 -9.48 6.76 16.35
C LYS A 147 -10.98 6.64 16.05
N VAL A 148 -11.38 7.10 14.87
CA VAL A 148 -12.77 7.16 14.41
C VAL A 148 -13.16 5.99 13.51
N VAL A 149 -12.18 5.39 12.84
CA VAL A 149 -12.35 4.19 12.01
C VAL A 149 -11.43 3.07 12.50
N SER A 150 -11.90 1.83 12.39
CA SER A 150 -11.06 0.68 12.72
C SER A 150 -9.91 0.58 11.72
N SER A 151 -8.68 0.47 12.22
CA SER A 151 -7.48 0.33 11.41
C SER A 151 -6.73 -0.89 11.92
N SER A 152 -6.66 -1.93 11.08
CA SER A 152 -5.94 -3.17 11.32
C SER A 152 -5.46 -3.70 9.97
N ARG A 153 -4.40 -4.52 9.99
CA ARG A 153 -3.84 -5.18 8.81
C ARG A 153 -4.70 -6.36 8.32
N LYS A 154 -5.75 -6.74 9.06
CA LYS A 154 -6.68 -7.77 8.59
C LYS A 154 -7.49 -7.22 7.39
N PRO A 155 -7.50 -7.91 6.23
CA PRO A 155 -8.35 -7.53 5.12
C PRO A 155 -9.83 -7.50 5.53
N GLY A 156 -10.60 -6.61 4.91
CA GLY A 156 -12.05 -6.51 5.16
C GLY A 156 -12.45 -5.94 6.52
N VAL A 157 -11.54 -5.24 7.21
CA VAL A 157 -11.85 -4.51 8.47
C VAL A 157 -12.82 -3.35 8.21
N THR A 158 -12.61 -2.58 7.15
CA THR A 158 -13.56 -1.55 6.69
C THR A 158 -14.67 -2.24 5.89
N ARG A 159 -15.82 -2.49 6.55
CA ARG A 159 -16.97 -3.21 5.95
C ARG A 159 -18.07 -2.30 5.43
N SER A 160 -18.13 -1.07 5.91
CA SER A 160 -19.13 -0.08 5.53
C SER A 160 -18.49 1.30 5.30
N LEU A 161 -19.11 2.06 4.41
CA LEU A 161 -18.71 3.42 4.09
C LEU A 161 -19.09 4.34 5.23
N ARG A 162 -18.12 5.08 5.77
CA ARG A 162 -18.35 6.02 6.87
C ARG A 162 -17.83 7.40 6.51
N TRP A 163 -18.69 8.40 6.63
CA TRP A 163 -18.30 9.80 6.58
C TRP A 163 -17.71 10.23 7.91
N VAL A 164 -16.60 10.95 7.84
CA VAL A 164 -15.86 11.47 8.99
C VAL A 164 -15.58 12.93 8.72
N ARG A 165 -16.20 13.82 9.52
CA ARG A 165 -16.02 15.26 9.40
C ARG A 165 -14.68 15.69 10.00
N LEU A 166 -13.94 16.52 9.26
CA LEU A 166 -12.68 17.12 9.66
C LEU A 166 -12.82 18.65 9.64
N GLY A 167 -13.13 19.24 10.80
CA GLY A 167 -13.40 20.67 10.90
C GLY A 167 -14.67 21.06 10.13
N GLN A 168 -14.65 22.24 9.50
CA GLN A 168 -15.74 22.71 8.64
C GLN A 168 -15.46 22.50 7.14
N ASP A 169 -14.20 22.24 6.78
CA ASP A 169 -13.74 22.27 5.39
C ASP A 169 -13.86 20.92 4.67
N LEU A 170 -13.69 19.81 5.38
CA LEU A 170 -13.51 18.48 4.77
C LEU A 170 -14.44 17.43 5.40
N ASP A 171 -15.07 16.62 4.56
CA ASP A 171 -15.75 15.39 4.95
C ASP A 171 -15.02 14.22 4.27
N LEU A 172 -14.43 13.31 5.05
CA LEU A 172 -13.65 12.17 4.57
C LEU A 172 -14.51 10.91 4.53
N LEU A 173 -14.49 10.18 3.41
CA LEU A 173 -15.16 8.89 3.25
C LEU A 173 -14.13 7.77 3.37
N ASP A 174 -14.24 6.97 4.43
CA ASP A 174 -13.50 5.71 4.55
C ASP A 174 -14.19 4.65 3.69
N ALA A 175 -13.43 4.07 2.75
CA ALA A 175 -13.91 3.05 1.83
C ALA A 175 -13.06 1.78 1.96
N PRO A 176 -13.67 0.59 1.74
CA PRO A 176 -12.92 -0.66 1.68
C PRO A 176 -11.81 -0.58 0.62
N GLY A 177 -10.76 -1.39 0.80
CA GLY A 177 -9.74 -1.55 -0.24
C GLY A 177 -10.37 -2.08 -1.52
N VAL A 178 -10.01 -1.51 -2.67
CA VAL A 178 -10.55 -1.90 -3.96
C VAL A 178 -9.45 -2.58 -4.77
N LEU A 179 -9.75 -3.77 -5.25
CA LEU A 179 -8.91 -4.56 -6.13
C LEU A 179 -9.50 -4.51 -7.55
N PRO A 180 -8.69 -4.67 -8.59
CA PRO A 180 -9.21 -4.85 -9.94
C PRO A 180 -9.78 -6.27 -10.12
N PRO A 181 -10.88 -6.44 -10.89
CA PRO A 181 -11.56 -7.73 -11.07
C PRO A 181 -10.70 -8.80 -11.78
N ARG A 182 -9.73 -8.35 -12.57
CA ARG A 182 -8.68 -9.19 -13.15
C ARG A 182 -7.35 -8.55 -12.82
N PHE A 183 -6.41 -9.34 -12.32
CA PHE A 183 -5.05 -8.90 -12.06
C PHE A 183 -4.10 -9.96 -12.63
N GLU A 184 -3.67 -9.70 -13.86
CA GLU A 184 -2.89 -10.65 -14.66
C GLU A 184 -1.41 -10.59 -14.32
N ASP A 185 -0.91 -9.43 -13.89
CA ASP A 185 0.47 -9.25 -13.47
C ASP A 185 0.76 -9.95 -12.13
N GLN A 186 1.29 -11.17 -12.23
CA GLN A 186 1.67 -11.98 -11.06
C GLN A 186 2.87 -11.40 -10.31
N ASN A 187 3.74 -10.61 -10.95
CA ASN A 187 4.87 -9.97 -10.27
C ASN A 187 4.36 -8.85 -9.35
N ALA A 188 3.42 -8.02 -9.84
CA ALA A 188 2.72 -7.05 -9.00
C ALA A 188 1.90 -7.75 -7.90
N ALA A 189 1.25 -8.88 -8.21
CA ALA A 189 0.43 -9.61 -7.26
C ALA A 189 1.27 -10.18 -6.10
N LEU A 190 2.43 -10.74 -6.44
CA LEU A 190 3.41 -11.22 -5.48
C LEU A 190 3.86 -10.10 -4.54
N LYS A 191 4.23 -8.93 -5.08
CA LYS A 191 4.60 -7.76 -4.28
C LYS A 191 3.50 -7.32 -3.32
N LEU A 192 2.24 -7.31 -3.77
CA LEU A 192 1.09 -7.04 -2.90
C LEU A 192 0.99 -8.05 -1.75
N ALA A 193 1.24 -9.34 -2.01
CA ALA A 193 1.24 -10.38 -0.98
C ALA A 193 2.39 -10.18 0.03
N ILE A 194 3.61 -9.91 -0.46
CA ILE A 194 4.78 -9.63 0.40
C ILE A 194 4.51 -8.43 1.31
N CYS A 195 3.92 -7.37 0.76
CA CYS A 195 3.61 -6.12 1.47
C CYS A 195 2.38 -6.18 2.39
N ASP A 196 1.62 -7.28 2.37
CA ASP A 196 0.34 -7.47 3.05
C ASP A 196 -0.77 -6.52 2.56
N ASP A 197 -0.73 -6.11 1.29
CA ASP A 197 -1.72 -5.22 0.66
C ASP A 197 -2.87 -5.98 -0.03
N ILE A 198 -2.85 -7.31 0.06
CA ILE A 198 -3.96 -8.22 -0.24
C ILE A 198 -4.08 -9.27 0.86
N GLY A 199 -5.24 -9.92 0.94
CA GLY A 199 -5.48 -10.89 2.01
C GLY A 199 -4.75 -12.21 1.85
N GLN A 200 -4.27 -12.75 2.97
CA GLN A 200 -3.54 -14.03 3.04
C GLN A 200 -4.30 -15.22 2.46
N ALA A 201 -5.64 -15.20 2.47
CA ALA A 201 -6.43 -16.23 1.81
C ALA A 201 -6.15 -16.34 0.29
N ALA A 202 -5.62 -15.28 -0.33
CA ALA A 202 -5.32 -15.24 -1.75
C ALA A 202 -4.00 -15.94 -2.11
N TYR A 203 -3.18 -16.41 -1.16
CA TYR A 203 -1.85 -16.94 -1.50
C TYR A 203 -1.31 -17.98 -0.52
N ASP A 204 -0.39 -18.79 -1.02
CA ASP A 204 0.41 -19.70 -0.21
C ASP A 204 1.56 -18.93 0.46
N THR A 205 1.65 -19.00 1.79
CA THR A 205 2.60 -18.18 2.56
C THR A 205 4.05 -18.60 2.34
N GLU A 206 4.31 -19.89 2.17
CA GLU A 206 5.66 -20.40 1.94
C GLU A 206 6.17 -20.01 0.55
N GLN A 207 5.33 -20.16 -0.49
CA GLN A 207 5.68 -19.75 -1.85
C GLN A 207 5.95 -18.25 -1.94
N VAL A 208 5.15 -17.42 -1.24
CA VAL A 208 5.38 -15.97 -1.18
C VAL A 208 6.69 -15.65 -0.44
N ALA A 209 6.99 -16.33 0.66
CA ALA A 209 8.24 -16.15 1.40
C ALA A 209 9.47 -16.55 0.57
N ILE A 210 9.40 -17.67 -0.15
CA ILE A 210 10.46 -18.12 -1.07
C ILE A 210 10.65 -17.10 -2.20
N SER A 211 9.55 -16.63 -2.78
CA SER A 211 9.60 -15.66 -3.87
C SER A 211 10.11 -14.29 -3.40
N PHE A 212 9.81 -13.91 -2.16
CA PHE A 212 10.38 -12.74 -1.51
C PHE A 212 11.90 -12.85 -1.37
N MET A 213 12.42 -13.99 -0.92
CA MET A 213 13.87 -14.20 -0.82
C MET A 213 14.56 -14.14 -2.19
N LYS A 214 13.93 -14.67 -3.24
CA LYS A 214 14.42 -14.52 -4.63
C LYS A 214 14.41 -13.07 -5.08
N LEU A 215 13.34 -12.33 -4.78
CA LEU A 215 13.24 -10.91 -5.12
C LEU A 215 14.32 -10.08 -4.41
N LEU A 216 14.59 -10.35 -3.13
CA LEU A 216 15.67 -9.68 -2.40
C LEU A 216 17.04 -9.90 -3.07
N GLU A 217 17.34 -11.13 -3.48
CA GLU A 217 18.58 -11.46 -4.19
C GLU A 217 18.70 -10.72 -5.53
N THR A 218 17.62 -10.59 -6.29
CA THR A 218 17.64 -9.81 -7.54
C THR A 218 17.85 -8.31 -7.34
N LEU A 219 17.52 -7.80 -6.16
CA LEU A 219 17.58 -6.37 -5.83
C LEU A 219 18.81 -5.99 -4.98
N GLU A 220 19.55 -6.97 -4.43
CA GLU A 220 20.60 -6.74 -3.42
C GLU A 220 21.70 -5.78 -3.89
N ASN A 221 22.03 -5.79 -5.18
CA ASN A 221 23.07 -4.95 -5.77
C ASN A 221 22.56 -3.60 -6.29
N ILE A 222 21.29 -3.26 -6.05
CA ILE A 222 20.70 -1.99 -6.49
C ILE A 222 20.58 -1.07 -5.27
N GLN A 223 21.30 0.05 -5.28
CA GLN A 223 21.36 0.97 -4.14
C GLN A 223 19.97 1.45 -3.71
N GLU A 224 19.12 1.80 -4.68
CA GLU A 224 17.76 2.28 -4.44
C GLU A 224 16.87 1.21 -3.80
N ALA A 225 17.19 -0.08 -3.87
CA ALA A 225 16.43 -1.10 -3.16
C ALA A 225 16.62 -1.03 -1.63
N GLY A 226 17.74 -0.46 -1.16
CA GLY A 226 18.03 -0.31 0.28
C GLY A 226 18.33 -1.61 1.02
N ILE A 227 18.63 -2.68 0.28
CA ILE A 227 18.94 -4.00 0.84
C ILE A 227 20.37 -3.97 1.38
N LYS A 228 20.52 -4.22 2.68
CA LYS A 228 21.84 -4.39 3.28
C LYS A 228 22.39 -5.76 2.92
N SER A 229 23.69 -5.83 2.64
CA SER A 229 24.38 -7.09 2.37
C SER A 229 24.08 -8.11 3.46
N MET A 230 23.73 -9.31 3.04
CA MET A 230 23.51 -10.46 3.94
C MET A 230 22.40 -10.20 4.99
N CYS A 231 21.40 -9.36 4.69
CA CYS A 231 20.38 -8.96 5.66
C CYS A 231 19.63 -10.16 6.30
N LEU A 232 19.35 -11.21 5.54
CA LEU A 232 18.68 -12.42 6.05
C LEU A 232 19.64 -13.25 6.93
N GLN A 233 20.88 -13.42 6.51
CA GLN A 233 21.90 -14.15 7.25
C GLN A 233 22.15 -13.46 8.60
N ASN A 234 22.29 -12.14 8.61
CA ASN A 234 22.49 -11.35 9.82
C ASN A 234 21.27 -11.42 10.76
N ARG A 235 20.05 -11.45 10.21
CA ARG A 235 18.82 -11.51 11.00
C ARG A 235 18.58 -12.89 11.61
N TYR A 236 18.85 -13.97 10.87
CA TYR A 236 18.46 -15.34 11.25
C TYR A 236 19.65 -16.24 11.60
N GLY A 237 20.89 -15.81 11.38
CA GLY A 237 22.09 -16.61 11.61
C GLY A 237 22.20 -17.83 10.70
N ILE A 238 21.55 -17.82 9.53
CA ILE A 238 21.57 -18.91 8.55
C ILE A 238 22.44 -18.49 7.37
N PHE A 239 23.66 -19.01 7.31
CA PHE A 239 24.62 -18.75 6.24
C PHE A 239 24.54 -19.86 5.19
N VAL A 240 24.69 -19.49 3.91
CA VAL A 240 24.72 -20.46 2.80
C VAL A 240 25.92 -21.38 3.00
N ASN A 241 25.68 -22.68 2.87
CA ASN A 241 26.67 -23.74 2.99
C ASN A 241 26.31 -24.90 2.02
N GLU A 242 27.08 -25.98 2.03
CA GLU A 242 26.86 -27.12 1.12
C GLU A 242 25.48 -27.79 1.24
N THR A 243 24.82 -27.66 2.40
CA THR A 243 23.48 -28.22 2.66
C THR A 243 22.33 -27.30 2.21
N ILE A 244 22.59 -26.00 2.05
CA ILE A 244 21.60 -25.00 1.63
C ILE A 244 21.76 -24.73 0.14
N LYS A 245 21.02 -25.48 -0.67
CA LYS A 245 21.13 -25.47 -2.13
C LYS A 245 20.22 -24.46 -2.80
N ASP A 246 19.16 -24.03 -2.11
CA ASP A 246 18.14 -23.14 -2.63
C ASP A 246 17.40 -22.39 -1.50
N LYS A 247 16.43 -21.54 -1.87
CA LYS A 247 15.65 -20.78 -0.89
C LYS A 247 14.73 -21.66 -0.03
N TYR A 248 14.36 -22.86 -0.49
CA TYR A 248 13.52 -23.78 0.26
C TYR A 248 14.31 -24.49 1.36
N SER A 249 15.50 -25.00 1.05
CA SER A 249 16.46 -25.54 2.02
C SER A 249 16.94 -24.47 3.02
N TRP A 250 17.06 -23.20 2.59
CA TRP A 250 17.27 -22.09 3.53
C TRP A 250 16.09 -21.94 4.49
N LEU A 251 14.85 -21.99 3.98
CA LEU A 251 13.64 -21.89 4.81
C LEU A 251 13.54 -23.03 5.83
N LEU A 252 13.84 -24.28 5.42
CA LEU A 252 13.90 -25.42 6.33
C LEU A 252 14.93 -25.19 7.45
N SER A 253 16.14 -24.78 7.08
CA SER A 253 17.22 -24.50 8.04
C SER A 253 16.84 -23.38 9.03
N ALA A 254 16.18 -22.33 8.53
CA ALA A 254 15.66 -21.26 9.36
C ALA A 254 14.54 -21.75 10.29
N ALA A 255 13.64 -22.61 9.80
CA ALA A 255 12.53 -23.14 10.56
C ALA A 255 12.99 -24.04 11.72
N GLU A 256 13.96 -24.92 11.48
CA GLU A 256 14.59 -25.74 12.54
C GLU A 256 15.10 -24.87 13.68
N ARG A 257 15.77 -23.77 13.35
CA ARG A 257 16.38 -22.86 14.34
C ARG A 257 15.38 -21.96 15.06
N HIS A 258 14.34 -21.50 14.37
CA HIS A 258 13.52 -20.36 14.82
C HIS A 258 12.05 -20.68 15.10
N THR A 259 11.56 -21.82 14.61
CA THR A 259 10.13 -22.20 14.68
C THR A 259 9.92 -23.70 14.88
N SER A 260 10.91 -24.41 15.45
CA SER A 260 10.80 -25.85 15.75
C SER A 260 10.47 -26.71 14.51
N GLY A 261 11.06 -26.36 13.37
CA GLY A 261 10.87 -27.06 12.09
C GLY A 261 9.62 -26.63 11.32
N ASP A 262 8.76 -25.77 11.87
CA ASP A 262 7.53 -25.30 11.19
C ASP A 262 7.85 -24.22 10.15
N THR A 263 7.89 -24.62 8.87
CA THR A 263 8.19 -23.77 7.71
C THR A 263 7.13 -22.71 7.45
N GLN A 264 5.87 -23.01 7.75
CA GLN A 264 4.76 -22.08 7.57
C GLN A 264 4.87 -20.92 8.58
N ARG A 265 5.14 -21.23 9.86
CA ARG A 265 5.43 -20.22 10.88
C ARG A 265 6.68 -19.41 10.53
N MET A 266 7.72 -20.06 10.01
CA MET A 266 8.95 -19.36 9.63
C MET A 266 8.72 -18.39 8.46
N SER A 267 7.93 -18.82 7.47
CA SER A 267 7.54 -18.00 6.32
C SER A 267 6.71 -16.79 6.74
N GLN A 268 5.74 -16.99 7.64
CA GLN A 268 4.98 -15.88 8.23
C GLN A 268 5.90 -14.93 9.01
N ARG A 269 6.83 -15.45 9.82
CA ARG A 269 7.82 -14.64 10.56
C ARG A 269 8.70 -13.83 9.62
N LEU A 270 9.22 -14.42 8.54
CA LEU A 270 10.05 -13.75 7.55
C LEU A 270 9.31 -12.56 6.91
N LEU A 271 8.09 -12.80 6.44
CA LEU A 271 7.28 -11.76 5.84
C LEU A 271 6.91 -10.67 6.86
N ASP A 272 6.60 -11.04 8.10
CA ASP A 272 6.29 -10.07 9.15
C ASP A 272 7.49 -9.22 9.56
N ASP A 273 8.69 -9.79 9.59
CA ASP A 273 9.92 -9.03 9.85
C ASP A 273 10.13 -7.96 8.77
N PHE A 274 9.90 -8.28 7.49
CA PHE A 274 9.86 -7.26 6.42
C PHE A 274 8.74 -6.24 6.64
N ARG A 275 7.51 -6.69 6.88
CA ARG A 275 6.32 -5.83 7.05
C ARG A 275 6.37 -4.95 8.31
N LYS A 276 7.27 -5.24 9.25
CA LYS A 276 7.54 -4.46 10.47
C LYS A 276 8.85 -3.68 10.40
N ASN A 277 9.48 -3.62 9.22
CA ASN A 277 10.74 -2.91 8.96
C ASN A 277 11.95 -3.48 9.74
N LEU A 278 11.92 -4.75 10.16
CA LEU A 278 13.00 -5.41 10.91
C LEU A 278 14.13 -5.92 10.01
N LEU A 279 13.89 -5.99 8.69
CA LEU A 279 14.94 -6.25 7.68
C LEU A 279 15.59 -4.96 7.15
N GLY A 280 15.13 -3.80 7.63
CA GLY A 280 15.53 -2.48 7.15
C GLY A 280 14.59 -1.90 6.10
N ASN A 281 14.92 -0.67 5.72
CA ASN A 281 14.16 0.19 4.81
C ASN A 281 14.31 -0.25 3.35
N ILE A 282 13.54 -1.26 2.96
CA ILE A 282 13.65 -1.91 1.65
C ILE A 282 12.49 -1.51 0.73
N SER A 283 12.84 -1.05 -0.48
CA SER A 283 11.89 -0.85 -1.58
C SER A 283 11.87 -2.07 -2.50
N LEU A 284 10.69 -2.56 -2.87
CA LEU A 284 10.52 -3.72 -3.77
C LEU A 284 10.18 -3.32 -5.20
N GLU A 285 9.92 -2.05 -5.43
CA GLU A 285 9.81 -1.44 -6.76
C GLU A 285 10.70 -0.22 -6.85
N LEU A 286 11.30 -0.07 -8.03
CA LEU A 286 12.18 1.03 -8.42
C LEU A 286 11.64 1.63 -9.75
N PRO A 287 11.84 2.94 -9.99
CA PRO A 287 11.24 3.68 -11.11
C PRO A 287 11.82 3.41 -12.51
#